data_AF-A0A8J2IDL7-F1
#
_entry.id   AF-A0A8J2IDL7-F1
#
_cell.length_a   1.000
_cell.length_b   1.000
_cell.length_c   1.000
_cell.angle_alpha   90.00
_cell.angle_beta   90.00
_cell.angle_gamma   90.00
#
_symmetry.space_group_name_H-M   'P 1'
#
loop_
_entity.id
_entity.type
_entity.pdbx_description
1 polymer ?
#
loop_
_entity_poly.entity_id
_entity_poly.type
_entity_poly.pdbx_seq_one_letter_code
_entity_poly.pdbx_strand_id
1 'polypeptide(L)'
;MMYEQMLTLNSTDGTNTTHTSHFKIPEIDRLIISPGPPVLEIISPPPTHHPSRAGKTSLLYLVIAQAILPPSVASIPLGGQEAAVIVFDPLHHFSVPRLAEIMLSLLNSRLLSTDQEVDEPLKTEMKTIIKTSLQHLHIFRPQFWSSLLATLDSLPDYLFNQTTPHKSMHRPIHSIALEDSDAFVWPIRNKNASNSTSSNTLATASTQLTIRLAKLTKLLSCAMVLTSQSTTPSTYRPALPTSWPQGMSVTRLAVRRVDVLKFASAMNVEEAERERLQRWEVVSRGRFECWKVGVGTRDGEGFVFRVGKGIVVERDNGG
;
A
#
# COMPACT_ATOMS: atom_id res chain seq x y z
N MET A 1 17.78 -40.58 39.06
CA MET A 1 18.42 -41.26 37.90
C MET A 1 17.96 -42.71 37.95
N MET A 2 17.10 -43.24 37.08
CA MET A 2 16.84 -42.92 35.69
C MET A 2 15.34 -42.66 35.46
N TYR A 3 15.04 -41.41 35.12
CA TYR A 3 13.75 -40.90 34.65
C TYR A 3 13.96 -40.33 33.24
N GLU A 4 14.77 -41.01 32.43
CA GLU A 4 15.09 -40.66 31.06
C GLU A 4 14.94 -41.91 30.19
N GLN A 5 14.48 -41.72 28.96
CA GLN A 5 14.25 -42.73 27.91
C GLN A 5 12.83 -43.30 27.77
N MET A 6 11.80 -42.46 27.90
CA MET A 6 10.53 -42.76 27.20
C MET A 6 9.73 -41.51 26.79
N LEU A 7 10.44 -40.51 26.25
CA LEU A 7 9.84 -39.37 25.51
C LEU A 7 10.61 -39.18 24.21
N THR A 8 10.29 -39.99 23.21
CA THR A 8 10.60 -39.69 21.81
C THR A 8 9.45 -40.23 20.99
N LEU A 9 8.53 -39.33 20.63
CA LEU A 9 7.79 -39.27 19.36
C LEU A 9 6.71 -38.20 19.51
N ASN A 10 6.63 -37.32 18.50
CA ASN A 10 5.71 -36.19 18.33
C ASN A 10 6.18 -34.84 18.88
N SER A 11 7.03 -34.15 18.11
CA SER A 11 6.71 -32.78 17.67
C SER A 11 7.65 -32.41 16.53
N THR A 12 7.15 -32.55 15.29
CA THR A 12 7.78 -31.99 14.10
C THR A 12 7.58 -30.47 14.11
N ASP A 13 8.69 -29.76 14.00
CA ASP A 13 8.86 -28.35 13.61
C ASP A 13 7.59 -27.63 13.13
N GLY A 14 7.12 -26.70 13.95
CA GLY A 14 6.18 -25.66 13.56
C GLY A 14 6.68 -24.35 14.15
N THR A 15 7.47 -23.59 13.38
CA THR A 15 7.90 -22.25 13.75
C THR A 15 6.67 -21.34 13.79
N ASN A 16 6.08 -21.19 14.98
CA ASN A 16 5.06 -20.17 15.27
C ASN A 16 5.70 -18.77 15.15
N THR A 17 5.86 -18.31 13.92
CA THR A 17 6.10 -16.90 13.63
C THR A 17 4.81 -16.16 13.95
N THR A 18 4.80 -15.39 15.04
CA THR A 18 3.69 -14.51 15.37
C THR A 18 3.56 -13.45 14.27
N HIS A 19 2.67 -13.69 13.31
CA HIS A 19 2.29 -12.70 12.31
C HIS A 19 1.58 -11.53 12.98
N THR A 20 2.24 -10.39 13.08
CA THR A 20 1.64 -9.14 13.53
C THR A 20 0.77 -8.56 12.42
N SER A 21 -0.53 -8.39 12.69
CA SER A 21 -1.45 -7.73 11.76
C SER A 21 -1.28 -6.21 11.86
N HIS A 22 -0.48 -5.64 10.95
CA HIS A 22 -0.16 -4.21 10.91
C HIS A 22 -1.20 -3.41 10.14
N PHE A 23 -1.59 -3.88 8.97
CA PHE A 23 -2.48 -3.15 8.06
C PHE A 23 -3.95 -3.49 8.24
N LYS A 24 -4.27 -4.57 8.99
CA LYS A 24 -5.64 -5.13 9.13
C LYS A 24 -6.28 -5.49 7.79
N ILE A 25 -5.44 -5.80 6.81
CA ILE A 25 -5.81 -6.33 5.50
C ILE A 25 -5.16 -7.71 5.44
N PRO A 26 -5.92 -8.81 5.69
CA PRO A 26 -5.36 -10.13 5.86
C PRO A 26 -4.42 -10.56 4.73
N GLU A 27 -4.77 -10.22 3.49
CA GLU A 27 -4.01 -10.60 2.31
C GLU A 27 -2.67 -9.85 2.20
N ILE A 28 -2.56 -8.64 2.75
CA ILE A 28 -1.29 -7.91 2.87
C ILE A 28 -0.49 -8.42 4.06
N ASP A 29 -1.13 -8.54 5.23
CA ASP A 29 -0.46 -8.92 6.49
C ASP A 29 0.17 -10.32 6.41
N ARG A 30 -0.44 -11.26 5.67
CA ARG A 30 0.12 -12.60 5.42
C ARG A 30 1.44 -12.56 4.65
N LEU A 31 1.65 -11.57 3.79
CA LEU A 31 2.85 -11.45 2.96
C LEU A 31 4.02 -10.79 3.73
N ILE A 32 3.71 -10.13 4.84
CA ILE A 32 4.66 -9.41 5.69
C ILE A 32 5.21 -10.37 6.74
N ILE A 33 6.53 -10.44 6.79
CA ILE A 33 7.26 -11.19 7.80
C ILE A 33 8.17 -10.18 8.49
N SER A 34 7.68 -9.56 9.56
CA SER A 34 8.47 -8.64 10.38
C SER A 34 8.03 -8.68 11.85
N PRO A 35 8.98 -8.67 12.79
CA PRO A 35 8.68 -8.48 14.21
C PRO A 35 8.47 -7.00 14.59
N GLY A 36 8.72 -6.05 13.68
CA GLY A 36 8.63 -4.61 13.93
C GLY A 36 7.83 -3.86 12.86
N PRO A 37 7.80 -2.52 12.90
CA PRO A 37 7.07 -1.73 11.91
C PRO A 37 7.56 -2.03 10.49
N PRO A 38 6.69 -2.53 9.60
CA PRO A 38 7.11 -3.04 8.30
C PRO A 38 7.39 -1.90 7.31
N VAL A 39 8.31 -2.17 6.37
CA VAL A 39 8.45 -1.38 5.14
C VAL A 39 7.78 -2.14 4.00
N LEU A 40 6.76 -1.53 3.40
CA LEU A 40 6.00 -2.07 2.28
C LEU A 40 6.34 -1.28 1.01
N GLU A 41 6.96 -1.93 0.03
CA GLU A 41 7.23 -1.33 -1.28
C GLU A 41 6.26 -1.89 -2.32
N ILE A 42 5.34 -1.07 -2.81
CA ILE A 42 4.37 -1.41 -3.85
C ILE A 42 4.94 -0.94 -5.20
N ILE A 43 5.24 -1.88 -6.09
CA ILE A 43 5.88 -1.58 -7.37
C ILE A 43 5.03 -2.06 -8.54
N SER A 44 4.99 -1.28 -9.61
CA SER A 44 4.34 -1.69 -10.85
C SER A 44 5.37 -1.90 -11.96
N PRO A 45 5.13 -2.77 -12.94
CA PRO A 45 5.97 -2.84 -14.12
C PRO A 45 5.93 -1.49 -14.88
N PRO A 46 6.93 -1.21 -15.75
CA PRO A 46 6.86 -0.08 -16.66
C PRO A 46 5.57 -0.15 -17.49
N PRO A 47 4.94 0.99 -17.84
CA PRO A 47 3.78 1.00 -18.72
C PRO A 47 4.21 0.47 -20.10
N THR A 48 3.78 -0.74 -20.45
CA THR A 48 4.17 -1.36 -21.73
C THR A 48 3.30 -0.83 -22.86
N HIS A 49 1.96 -0.82 -22.74
CA HIS A 49 1.08 -0.39 -23.83
C HIS A 49 -0.30 0.20 -23.41
N HIS A 50 -0.62 0.26 -22.12
CA HIS A 50 -1.89 0.81 -21.63
C HIS A 50 -1.64 1.90 -20.57
N PRO A 51 -2.21 3.11 -20.71
CA PRO A 51 -2.11 4.17 -19.69
C PRO A 51 -2.87 3.86 -18.39
N SER A 52 -3.48 2.67 -18.26
CA SER A 52 -4.23 2.31 -17.06
C SER A 52 -3.28 2.18 -15.89
N ARG A 53 -3.54 2.95 -14.82
CA ARG A 53 -2.80 2.86 -13.56
C ARG A 53 -2.78 1.42 -13.08
N ALA A 54 -1.60 0.93 -12.69
CA ALA A 54 -1.37 -0.46 -12.28
C ALA A 54 -1.98 -0.85 -10.91
N GLY A 55 -2.85 -0.02 -10.32
CA GLY A 55 -3.53 -0.33 -9.05
C GLY A 55 -2.79 0.06 -7.76
N LYS A 56 -1.54 0.55 -7.84
CA LYS A 56 -0.74 0.95 -6.65
C LYS A 56 -1.47 1.94 -5.73
N THR A 57 -1.92 3.07 -6.28
CA THR A 57 -2.65 4.11 -5.54
C THR A 57 -3.97 3.57 -4.97
N SER A 58 -4.61 2.62 -5.67
CA SER A 58 -5.82 1.97 -5.14
C SER A 58 -5.49 1.16 -3.90
N LEU A 59 -4.46 0.31 -3.94
CA LEU A 59 -4.03 -0.45 -2.77
C LEU A 59 -3.62 0.48 -1.60
N LEU A 60 -2.95 1.60 -1.90
CA LEU A 60 -2.65 2.63 -0.92
C LEU A 60 -3.92 3.25 -0.31
N TYR A 61 -4.97 3.53 -1.09
CA TYR A 61 -6.25 4.00 -0.55
C TYR A 61 -6.92 2.98 0.35
N LEU A 62 -6.83 1.67 0.04
CA LEU A 62 -7.37 0.63 0.92
C LEU A 62 -6.63 0.63 2.27
N VAL A 63 -5.29 0.69 2.24
CA VAL A 63 -4.45 0.80 3.45
C VAL A 63 -4.82 2.03 4.27
N ILE A 64 -4.94 3.20 3.63
CA ILE A 64 -5.29 4.45 4.32
C ILE A 64 -6.70 4.39 4.91
N ALA A 65 -7.68 3.91 4.15
CA ALA A 65 -9.05 3.79 4.63
C ALA A 65 -9.14 2.89 5.86
N GLN A 66 -8.48 1.72 5.84
CA GLN A 66 -8.43 0.81 6.97
C GLN A 66 -7.75 1.45 8.19
N ALA A 67 -6.71 2.25 7.98
CA ALA A 67 -6.01 2.92 9.07
C ALA A 67 -6.85 4.01 9.77
N ILE A 68 -7.52 4.88 9.00
CA ILE A 68 -8.17 6.09 9.56
C ILE A 68 -9.62 5.89 9.99
N LEU A 69 -10.30 4.85 9.47
CA LEU A 69 -11.64 4.49 9.90
C LEU A 69 -11.64 3.99 11.35
N PRO A 70 -12.74 4.19 12.11
CA PRO A 70 -12.86 3.64 13.45
C PRO A 70 -12.97 2.10 13.42
N PRO A 71 -12.66 1.41 14.53
CA PRO A 71 -12.76 -0.04 14.62
C PRO A 71 -14.19 -0.56 14.47
N SER A 72 -15.18 0.23 14.91
CA SER A 72 -16.60 -0.11 14.83
C SER A 72 -17.48 1.14 14.69
N VAL A 73 -18.69 0.95 14.19
CA VAL A 73 -19.75 1.98 14.08
C VAL A 73 -21.07 1.32 14.49
N ALA A 74 -21.82 1.93 15.41
CA ALA A 74 -23.06 1.35 15.93
C ALA A 74 -22.91 -0.13 16.36
N SER A 75 -21.78 -0.48 17.00
CA SER A 75 -21.40 -1.84 17.40
C SER A 75 -21.06 -2.81 16.25
N ILE A 76 -21.07 -2.36 15.00
CA ILE A 76 -20.69 -3.15 13.82
C ILE A 76 -19.18 -3.05 13.60
N PRO A 77 -18.44 -4.17 13.58
CA PRO A 77 -17.00 -4.14 13.37
C PRO A 77 -16.65 -3.75 11.93
N LEU A 78 -15.93 -2.64 11.78
CA LEU A 78 -15.37 -2.21 10.50
C LEU A 78 -13.95 -2.73 10.29
N GLY A 79 -13.25 -3.01 11.39
CA GLY A 79 -11.84 -3.42 11.40
C GLY A 79 -10.87 -2.24 11.23
N GLY A 80 -11.37 -0.99 11.27
CA GLY A 80 -10.54 0.19 11.21
C GLY A 80 -9.60 0.31 12.42
N GLN A 81 -8.57 1.15 12.31
CA GLN A 81 -7.53 1.27 13.35
C GLN A 81 -7.56 2.59 14.12
N GLU A 82 -8.48 3.50 13.80
CA GLU A 82 -8.59 4.82 14.43
C GLU A 82 -7.26 5.58 14.53
N ALA A 83 -6.43 5.47 13.49
CA ALA A 83 -5.11 6.05 13.45
C ALA A 83 -5.05 7.29 12.54
N ALA A 84 -3.88 7.92 12.50
CA ALA A 84 -3.56 8.94 11.52
C ALA A 84 -2.55 8.42 10.49
N VAL A 85 -2.61 8.95 9.26
CA VAL A 85 -1.71 8.58 8.17
C VAL A 85 -1.10 9.82 7.54
N ILE A 86 0.18 9.72 7.18
CA ILE A 86 0.95 10.78 6.55
C ILE A 86 1.27 10.35 5.12
N VAL A 87 0.90 11.16 4.13
CA VAL A 87 1.11 10.89 2.71
C VAL A 87 1.96 11.99 2.10
N PHE A 88 3.00 11.59 1.38
CA PHE A 88 3.79 12.43 0.51
C PHE A 88 3.38 12.17 -0.95
N ASP A 89 2.76 13.16 -1.57
CA ASP A 89 2.19 13.11 -2.93
C ASP A 89 2.92 14.14 -3.83
N PRO A 90 4.09 13.79 -4.38
CA PRO A 90 4.89 14.71 -5.20
C PRO A 90 4.24 15.02 -6.55
N LEU A 91 3.34 14.17 -7.05
CA LEU A 91 2.73 14.29 -8.38
C LEU A 91 1.30 14.83 -8.34
N HIS A 92 0.79 15.20 -7.17
CA HIS A 92 -0.57 15.73 -6.97
C HIS A 92 -1.69 14.79 -7.46
N HIS A 93 -1.45 13.47 -7.49
CA HIS A 93 -2.42 12.47 -7.95
C HIS A 93 -3.36 11.96 -6.84
N PHE A 94 -3.11 12.32 -5.57
CA PHE A 94 -3.91 11.84 -4.46
C PHE A 94 -5.28 12.54 -4.42
N SER A 95 -6.36 11.77 -4.62
CA SER A 95 -7.73 12.24 -4.62
C SER A 95 -8.44 11.88 -3.31
N VAL A 96 -8.64 12.88 -2.45
CA VAL A 96 -9.46 12.75 -1.24
C VAL A 96 -10.91 12.34 -1.53
N PRO A 97 -11.58 12.88 -2.57
CA PRO A 97 -12.91 12.40 -2.97
C PRO A 97 -12.92 10.90 -3.27
N ARG A 98 -11.89 10.41 -3.98
CA ARG A 98 -11.77 8.98 -4.30
C ARG A 98 -11.56 8.12 -3.06
N LEU A 99 -10.75 8.58 -2.11
CA LEU A 99 -10.59 7.90 -0.82
C LEU A 99 -11.93 7.85 -0.07
N ALA A 100 -12.69 8.95 -0.05
CA ALA A 100 -14.00 9.02 0.60
C ALA A 100 -15.01 8.04 -0.02
N GLU A 101 -15.03 7.89 -1.36
CA GLU A 101 -15.83 6.88 -2.05
C GLU A 101 -15.47 5.46 -1.61
N ILE A 102 -14.16 5.17 -1.49
CA ILE A 102 -13.67 3.85 -1.06
C ILE A 102 -14.08 3.59 0.40
N MET A 103 -13.91 4.57 1.29
CA MET A 103 -14.36 4.47 2.67
C MET A 103 -15.87 4.21 2.75
N LEU A 104 -16.67 4.95 1.98
CA LEU A 104 -18.11 4.75 1.91
C LEU A 104 -18.47 3.34 1.41
N SER A 105 -17.78 2.86 0.39
CA SER A 105 -17.98 1.50 -0.14
C SER A 105 -17.61 0.43 0.89
N LEU A 106 -16.55 0.64 1.68
CA LEU A 106 -16.15 -0.28 2.76
C LEU A 106 -17.22 -0.32 3.85
N LEU A 107 -17.68 0.85 4.31
CA LEU A 107 -18.77 0.95 5.29
C LEU A 107 -20.04 0.24 4.81
N ASN A 108 -20.49 0.54 3.60
CA ASN A 108 -21.67 -0.11 3.01
C ASN A 108 -21.51 -1.63 2.93
N SER A 109 -20.32 -2.12 2.55
CA SER A 109 -20.08 -3.57 2.46
C SER A 109 -20.16 -4.30 3.80
N ARG A 110 -19.88 -3.61 4.92
CA ARG A 110 -19.94 -4.16 6.28
C ARG A 110 -21.34 -4.08 6.87
N LEU A 111 -22.11 -3.06 6.50
CA LEU A 111 -23.51 -2.90 6.93
C LEU A 111 -24.45 -3.85 6.18
N LEU A 112 -24.22 -4.07 4.89
CA LEU A 112 -25.01 -5.02 4.11
C LEU A 112 -24.81 -6.48 4.57
N SER A 113 -23.68 -6.80 5.21
CA SER A 113 -23.48 -8.13 5.80
C SER A 113 -24.26 -8.37 7.10
N THR A 114 -24.90 -7.33 7.66
CA THR A 114 -25.63 -7.42 8.94
C THR A 114 -27.16 -7.36 8.78
N ASP A 115 -27.69 -7.52 7.55
CA ASP A 115 -29.14 -7.47 7.21
C ASP A 115 -29.89 -6.22 7.74
N GLN A 116 -29.17 -5.18 8.09
CA GLN A 116 -29.72 -3.94 8.62
C GLN A 116 -30.06 -3.00 7.44
N GLU A 117 -31.32 -2.59 7.34
CA GLU A 117 -31.71 -1.61 6.32
C GLU A 117 -30.96 -0.30 6.54
N VAL A 118 -30.38 0.23 5.45
CA VAL A 118 -29.63 1.48 5.47
C VAL A 118 -30.62 2.66 5.42
N ASP A 119 -31.03 3.11 6.59
CA ASP A 119 -31.88 4.28 6.77
C ASP A 119 -31.11 5.61 6.54
N GLU A 120 -31.84 6.74 6.43
CA GLU A 120 -31.21 8.06 6.25
C GLU A 120 -30.37 8.54 7.45
N PRO A 121 -30.75 8.27 8.72
CA PRO A 121 -29.89 8.51 9.87
C PRO A 121 -28.51 7.85 9.75
N LEU A 122 -28.46 6.56 9.38
CA LEU A 122 -27.21 5.81 9.23
C LEU A 122 -26.37 6.37 8.08
N LYS A 123 -26.97 6.74 6.95
CA LYS A 123 -26.24 7.42 5.86
C LYS A 123 -25.60 8.74 6.31
N THR A 124 -26.28 9.49 7.17
CA THR A 124 -25.78 10.75 7.73
C THR A 124 -24.64 10.49 8.72
N GLU A 125 -24.76 9.46 9.54
CA GLU A 125 -23.71 9.01 10.45
C GLU A 125 -22.45 8.58 9.66
N MET A 126 -22.61 7.76 8.62
CA MET A 126 -21.50 7.33 7.75
C MET A 126 -20.75 8.51 7.12
N LYS A 127 -21.48 9.50 6.59
CA LYS A 127 -20.87 10.73 6.06
C LYS A 127 -20.08 11.48 7.14
N THR A 128 -20.62 11.52 8.35
CA THR A 128 -19.96 12.15 9.50
C THR A 128 -18.67 11.41 9.86
N ILE A 129 -18.70 10.08 9.94
CA ILE A 129 -17.53 9.23 10.19
C ILE A 129 -16.46 9.42 9.12
N ILE A 130 -16.83 9.42 7.84
CA ILE A 130 -15.87 9.66 6.76
C ILE A 130 -15.23 11.04 6.92
N LYS A 131 -16.05 12.08 7.17
CA LYS A 131 -15.57 13.45 7.34
C LYS A 131 -14.66 13.61 8.56
N THR A 132 -14.93 12.93 9.68
CA THR A 132 -14.07 12.97 10.87
C THR A 132 -12.79 12.17 10.65
N SER A 133 -12.88 10.95 10.11
CA SER A 133 -11.71 10.13 9.76
C SER A 133 -10.75 10.82 8.80
N LEU A 134 -11.26 11.53 7.78
CA LEU A 134 -10.42 12.27 6.82
C LEU A 134 -9.63 13.42 7.46
N GLN A 135 -10.00 13.91 8.65
CA GLN A 135 -9.21 14.93 9.38
C GLN A 135 -7.88 14.38 9.91
N HIS A 136 -7.71 13.05 9.90
CA HIS A 136 -6.50 12.36 10.36
C HIS A 136 -5.58 11.91 9.23
N LEU A 137 -5.87 12.36 8.00
CA LEU A 137 -5.01 12.20 6.84
C LEU A 137 -4.21 13.48 6.61
N HIS A 138 -2.88 13.38 6.74
CA HIS A 138 -1.96 14.47 6.50
C HIS A 138 -1.35 14.31 5.10
N ILE A 139 -1.51 15.31 4.22
CA ILE A 139 -1.00 15.24 2.84
C ILE A 139 0.02 16.35 2.62
N PHE A 140 1.26 15.97 2.32
CA PHE A 140 2.34 16.86 1.92
C PHE A 140 2.65 16.66 0.44
N ARG A 141 2.94 17.75 -0.28
CA ARG A 141 3.19 17.71 -1.73
C ARG A 141 4.53 18.33 -2.12
N PRO A 142 5.65 17.72 -1.70
CA PRO A 142 6.97 18.24 -2.05
C PRO A 142 7.28 17.93 -3.52
N GLN A 143 7.32 18.96 -4.37
CA GLN A 143 7.64 18.81 -5.80
C GLN A 143 9.14 18.65 -6.07
N PHE A 144 9.99 18.96 -5.08
CA PHE A 144 11.44 18.92 -5.20
C PHE A 144 12.05 17.98 -4.17
N TRP A 145 13.18 17.35 -4.52
CA TRP A 145 13.91 16.46 -3.62
C TRP A 145 14.30 17.14 -2.30
N SER A 146 14.83 18.37 -2.35
CA SER A 146 15.17 19.14 -1.15
C SER A 146 13.95 19.45 -0.30
N SER A 147 12.81 19.74 -0.92
CA SER A 147 11.56 19.97 -0.20
C SER A 147 11.11 18.70 0.51
N LEU A 148 11.19 17.52 -0.13
CA LEU A 148 10.86 16.25 0.51
C LEU A 148 11.72 16.01 1.73
N LEU A 149 13.05 16.15 1.60
CA LEU A 149 13.97 15.96 2.72
C LEU A 149 13.70 16.94 3.88
N ALA A 150 13.48 18.22 3.55
CA ALA A 150 13.15 19.24 4.55
C ALA A 150 11.83 18.93 5.27
N THR A 151 10.79 18.50 4.55
CA THR A 151 9.52 18.12 5.16
C THR A 151 9.64 16.88 6.05
N LEU A 152 10.45 15.89 5.66
CA LEU A 152 10.75 14.73 6.51
C LEU A 152 11.48 15.15 7.79
N ASP A 153 12.44 16.07 7.68
CA ASP A 153 13.22 16.56 8.82
C ASP A 153 12.35 17.41 9.78
N SER A 154 11.39 18.19 9.27
CA SER A 154 10.45 19.01 10.09
C SER A 154 9.21 18.27 10.56
N LEU A 155 9.00 17.01 10.15
CA LEU A 155 7.79 16.26 10.46
C LEU A 155 7.56 16.07 11.97
N PRO A 156 8.58 15.77 12.80
CA PRO A 156 8.40 15.67 14.24
C PRO A 156 7.88 16.98 14.85
N ASP A 157 8.44 18.12 14.44
CA ASP A 157 8.02 19.44 14.95
C ASP A 157 6.57 19.72 14.59
N TYR A 158 6.13 19.35 13.38
CA TYR A 158 4.74 19.46 12.96
C TYR A 158 3.79 18.57 13.77
N LEU A 159 4.16 17.31 14.02
CA LEU A 159 3.31 16.34 14.72
C LEU A 159 3.23 16.61 16.23
N PHE A 160 4.32 17.07 16.84
CA PHE A 160 4.45 17.27 18.29
C PHE A 160 4.37 18.74 18.72
N ASN A 161 3.89 19.63 17.85
CA ASN A 161 3.71 21.04 18.16
C ASN A 161 2.67 21.22 19.29
N GLN A 162 3.14 21.63 20.47
CA GLN A 162 2.28 21.85 21.64
C GLN A 162 1.54 23.19 21.58
N THR A 163 2.04 24.16 20.83
CA THR A 163 1.45 25.52 20.74
C THR A 163 0.19 25.51 19.88
N THR A 164 0.18 24.71 18.81
CA THR A 164 -0.98 24.55 17.92
C THR A 164 -1.20 23.06 17.66
N PRO A 165 -1.79 22.32 18.62
CA PRO A 165 -1.92 20.88 18.53
C PRO A 165 -2.80 20.47 17.36
N HIS A 166 -2.33 19.54 16.53
CA HIS A 166 -3.16 19.01 15.45
C HIS A 166 -4.27 18.12 16.03
N LYS A 167 -5.42 18.05 15.35
CA LYS A 167 -6.54 17.19 15.72
C LYS A 167 -6.17 15.71 15.83
N SER A 168 -5.07 15.28 15.21
CA SER A 168 -4.59 13.90 15.21
C SER A 168 -3.71 13.54 16.40
N MET A 169 -3.37 14.47 17.29
CA MET A 169 -2.41 14.22 18.38
C MET A 169 -2.82 13.12 19.37
N HIS A 170 -4.11 12.81 19.45
CA HIS A 170 -4.62 11.72 20.29
C HIS A 170 -4.59 10.35 19.61
N ARG A 171 -4.14 10.28 18.34
CA ARG A 171 -4.11 9.04 17.55
C ARG A 171 -2.68 8.59 17.28
N PRO A 172 -2.44 7.26 17.26
CA PRO A 172 -1.16 6.75 16.79
C PRO A 172 -1.00 7.05 15.29
N ILE A 173 0.26 7.22 14.86
CA ILE A 173 0.56 7.25 13.42
C ILE A 173 0.61 5.80 12.94
N HIS A 174 -0.27 5.44 12.02
CA HIS A 174 -0.30 4.10 11.44
C HIS A 174 0.84 3.92 10.44
N SER A 175 0.98 4.86 9.51
CA SER A 175 2.01 4.77 8.49
C SER A 175 2.41 6.12 7.90
N ILE A 176 3.64 6.17 7.40
CA ILE A 176 4.09 7.18 6.44
C ILE A 176 4.08 6.54 5.05
N ALA A 177 3.45 7.21 4.10
CA ALA A 177 3.36 6.78 2.71
C ALA A 177 4.07 7.78 1.78
N LEU A 178 4.95 7.30 0.91
CA LEU A 178 5.55 8.08 -0.18
C LEU A 178 5.03 7.55 -1.51
N GLU A 179 4.19 8.35 -2.17
CA GLU A 179 3.65 8.02 -3.49
C GLU A 179 4.65 8.37 -4.60
N ASP A 180 4.68 7.54 -5.65
CA ASP A 180 5.58 7.57 -6.81
C ASP A 180 6.98 8.11 -6.50
N SER A 181 7.75 7.36 -5.70
CA SER A 181 9.12 7.74 -5.30
C SER A 181 10.07 7.92 -6.50
N ASP A 182 9.72 7.33 -7.64
CA ASP A 182 10.41 7.49 -8.92
C ASP A 182 10.27 8.90 -9.54
N ALA A 183 9.31 9.72 -9.08
CA ALA A 183 9.14 11.11 -9.53
C ALA A 183 10.42 11.96 -9.39
N PHE A 184 11.26 11.63 -8.41
CA PHE A 184 12.49 12.37 -8.15
C PHE A 184 13.71 11.88 -8.95
N VAL A 185 13.63 10.71 -9.60
CA VAL A 185 14.78 10.09 -10.27
C VAL A 185 15.35 10.98 -11.35
N TRP A 186 14.49 11.56 -12.20
CA TRP A 186 14.97 12.38 -13.29
C TRP A 186 15.54 13.73 -12.80
N PRO A 187 14.87 14.48 -11.91
CA PRO A 187 15.47 15.66 -11.27
C PRO A 187 16.83 15.40 -10.59
N ILE A 188 16.99 14.28 -9.87
CA ILE A 188 18.25 13.92 -9.19
C ILE A 188 19.39 13.69 -10.19
N ARG A 189 19.10 12.98 -11.28
CA ARG A 189 20.08 12.71 -12.35
C ARG A 189 20.45 13.99 -13.09
N ASN A 190 19.47 14.81 -13.46
CA ASN A 190 19.68 16.02 -14.28
C ASN A 190 20.52 17.08 -13.55
N LYS A 191 20.36 17.21 -12.22
CA LYS A 191 21.15 18.13 -11.39
C LYS A 191 22.67 17.87 -11.45
N ASN A 192 23.08 16.67 -11.83
CA ASN A 192 24.48 16.25 -11.84
C ASN A 192 25.04 15.99 -13.24
N ALA A 193 24.23 16.08 -14.30
CA ALA A 193 24.74 16.02 -15.68
C ALA A 193 25.75 17.15 -15.98
N SER A 194 25.74 18.24 -15.19
CA SER A 194 26.67 19.36 -15.26
C SER A 194 27.95 19.20 -14.42
N ASN A 195 28.05 18.17 -13.57
CA ASN A 195 29.19 17.95 -12.67
C ASN A 195 29.92 16.65 -13.03
N SER A 196 31.16 16.75 -13.49
CA SER A 196 31.99 15.67 -14.07
C SER A 196 32.48 14.59 -13.09
N THR A 197 31.97 14.52 -11.87
CA THR A 197 32.35 13.51 -10.86
C THR A 197 31.37 12.33 -10.86
N SER A 198 31.90 11.13 -11.13
CA SER A 198 31.22 9.83 -11.27
C SER A 198 30.62 9.26 -9.98
N SER A 199 30.11 10.10 -9.08
CA SER A 199 29.39 9.63 -7.88
C SER A 199 28.02 9.07 -8.28
N ASN A 200 27.62 7.93 -7.72
CA ASN A 200 26.31 7.34 -7.96
C ASN A 200 25.23 8.14 -7.21
N THR A 201 24.79 9.24 -7.82
CA THR A 201 23.88 10.24 -7.23
C THR A 201 22.57 9.67 -6.73
N LEU A 202 22.03 8.67 -7.44
CA LEU A 202 20.84 7.93 -7.01
C LEU A 202 21.10 7.10 -5.75
N ALA A 203 22.29 6.53 -5.58
CA ALA A 203 22.65 5.82 -4.35
C ALA A 203 22.78 6.78 -3.17
N THR A 204 23.36 7.97 -3.36
CA THR A 204 23.41 9.00 -2.32
C THR A 204 22.00 9.47 -1.94
N ALA A 205 21.14 9.75 -2.92
CA ALA A 205 19.76 10.14 -2.68
C ALA A 205 18.97 9.02 -1.98
N SER A 206 19.10 7.78 -2.44
CA SER A 206 18.53 6.59 -1.80
C SER A 206 18.87 6.55 -0.31
N THR A 207 20.16 6.61 0.03
CA THR A 207 20.63 6.57 1.42
C THR A 207 20.10 7.73 2.25
N GLN A 208 20.07 8.96 1.69
CA GLN A 208 19.53 10.12 2.40
C GLN A 208 18.04 9.97 2.73
N LEU A 209 17.27 9.36 1.83
CA LEU A 209 15.85 9.12 2.00
C LEU A 209 15.61 8.00 3.01
N THR A 210 16.22 6.82 2.81
CA THR A 210 15.97 5.65 3.66
C THR A 210 16.42 5.88 5.10
N ILE A 211 17.50 6.63 5.35
CA ILE A 211 17.91 7.01 6.72
C ILE A 211 16.85 7.86 7.41
N ARG A 212 16.29 8.88 6.72
CA ARG A 212 15.27 9.76 7.30
C ARG A 212 13.97 9.01 7.54
N LEU A 213 13.54 8.22 6.56
CA LEU A 213 12.35 7.37 6.68
C LEU A 213 12.51 6.38 7.83
N ALA A 214 13.65 5.69 7.94
CA ALA A 214 13.93 4.77 9.04
C ALA A 214 13.94 5.44 10.41
N LYS A 215 14.49 6.67 10.50
CA LYS A 215 14.45 7.48 11.73
C LYS A 215 13.01 7.78 12.12
N LEU A 216 12.18 8.22 11.18
CA LEU A 216 10.77 8.55 11.44
C LEU A 216 9.93 7.32 11.78
N THR A 217 10.10 6.20 11.08
CA THR A 217 9.37 4.96 11.39
C THR A 217 9.69 4.45 12.78
N LYS A 218 10.95 4.59 13.22
CA LYS A 218 11.37 4.24 14.58
C LYS A 218 10.82 5.22 15.61
N LEU A 219 10.87 6.52 15.33
CA LEU A 219 10.37 7.57 16.24
C LEU A 219 8.86 7.43 16.47
N LEU A 220 8.11 7.17 15.41
CA LEU A 220 6.65 7.11 15.42
C LEU A 220 6.11 5.68 15.64
N SER A 221 6.99 4.68 15.71
CA SER A 221 6.62 3.25 15.76
C SER A 221 5.61 2.85 14.68
N CYS A 222 5.74 3.40 13.47
CA CYS A 222 4.74 3.30 12.40
C CYS A 222 5.30 2.59 11.15
N ALA A 223 4.42 2.03 10.33
CA ALA A 223 4.79 1.39 9.07
C ALA A 223 5.22 2.42 8.01
N MET A 224 5.95 1.93 7.00
CA MET A 224 6.35 2.73 5.83
C MET A 224 5.76 2.11 4.57
N VAL A 225 5.15 2.92 3.70
CA VAL A 225 4.61 2.47 2.42
C VAL A 225 5.23 3.30 1.30
N LEU A 226 5.91 2.68 0.35
CA LEU A 226 6.44 3.36 -0.83
C LEU A 226 5.74 2.82 -2.06
N THR A 227 5.33 3.69 -2.96
CA THR A 227 4.90 3.27 -4.29
C THR A 227 5.92 3.71 -5.33
N SER A 228 6.22 2.85 -6.30
CA SER A 228 7.12 3.22 -7.39
C SER A 228 6.82 2.48 -8.68
N GLN A 229 7.40 2.94 -9.78
CA GLN A 229 7.49 2.16 -11.02
C GLN A 229 8.82 1.42 -11.09
N SER A 230 8.76 0.22 -11.67
CA SER A 230 9.96 -0.53 -11.98
C SER A 230 10.61 -0.03 -13.26
N THR A 231 11.94 -0.13 -13.32
CA THR A 231 12.71 0.09 -14.55
C THR A 231 12.61 -1.09 -15.52
N THR A 232 12.19 -2.26 -15.05
CA THR A 232 12.22 -3.52 -15.79
C THR A 232 10.99 -4.38 -15.46
N PRO A 233 10.28 -4.93 -16.46
CA PRO A 233 9.05 -5.69 -16.20
C PRO A 233 9.26 -7.01 -15.44
N SER A 234 10.46 -7.59 -15.50
CA SER A 234 10.73 -8.94 -14.96
C SER A 234 11.34 -8.93 -13.56
N THR A 235 12.11 -7.90 -13.21
CA THR A 235 12.87 -7.89 -11.94
C THR A 235 12.28 -6.97 -10.88
N TYR A 236 11.27 -6.17 -11.22
CA TYR A 236 10.54 -5.32 -10.27
C TYR A 236 11.48 -4.52 -9.35
N ARG A 237 12.52 -3.93 -9.96
CA ARG A 237 13.46 -3.05 -9.28
C ARG A 237 12.98 -1.59 -9.37
N PRO A 238 12.90 -0.85 -8.27
CA PRO A 238 12.48 0.56 -8.29
C PRO A 238 13.53 1.42 -9.00
N ALA A 239 13.06 2.47 -9.69
CA ALA A 239 13.95 3.39 -10.40
C ALA A 239 14.86 4.21 -9.48
N LEU A 240 14.37 4.55 -8.29
CA LEU A 240 15.19 4.97 -7.16
C LEU A 240 15.48 3.73 -6.31
N PRO A 241 16.73 3.22 -6.29
CA PRO A 241 17.08 2.11 -5.41
C PRO A 241 16.74 2.45 -3.96
N THR A 242 16.41 1.45 -3.15
CA THR A 242 16.21 1.63 -1.71
C THR A 242 17.37 0.98 -0.94
N SER A 243 18.05 1.78 -0.12
CA SER A 243 19.21 1.39 0.68
C SER A 243 18.85 1.42 2.17
N TRP A 244 17.94 0.54 2.58
CA TRP A 244 17.45 0.50 3.96
C TRP A 244 18.57 0.16 4.97
N PRO A 245 18.61 0.81 6.15
CA PRO A 245 19.52 0.44 7.22
C PRO A 245 19.32 -1.02 7.66
N GLN A 246 20.38 -1.61 8.24
CA GLN A 246 20.34 -2.98 8.75
C GLN A 246 19.23 -3.16 9.80
N GLY A 247 18.51 -4.28 9.73
CA GLY A 247 17.44 -4.63 10.66
C GLY A 247 16.04 -4.16 10.24
N MET A 248 15.90 -3.43 9.15
CA MET A 248 14.57 -3.13 8.59
C MET A 248 14.06 -4.30 7.74
N SER A 249 12.84 -4.76 8.02
CA SER A 249 12.15 -5.76 7.22
C SER A 249 11.40 -5.09 6.06
N VAL A 250 11.85 -5.36 4.83
CA VAL A 250 11.25 -4.81 3.62
C VAL A 250 10.49 -5.90 2.89
N THR A 251 9.19 -5.67 2.69
CA THR A 251 8.33 -6.51 1.86
C THR A 251 8.04 -5.74 0.58
N ARG A 252 8.42 -6.31 -0.58
CA ARG A 252 8.11 -5.71 -1.87
C ARG A 252 6.99 -6.48 -2.55
N LEU A 253 5.96 -5.77 -2.96
CA LEU A 253 4.81 -6.30 -3.67
C LEU A 253 4.77 -5.72 -5.08
N ALA A 254 4.77 -6.58 -6.09
CA ALA A 254 4.46 -6.18 -7.45
C ALA A 254 2.95 -6.11 -7.64
N VAL A 255 2.48 -5.09 -8.37
CA VAL A 255 1.07 -4.91 -8.70
C VAL A 255 0.92 -4.63 -10.19
N ARG A 256 0.00 -5.33 -10.84
CA ARG A 256 -0.38 -5.06 -12.22
C ARG A 256 -1.89 -5.20 -12.41
N ARG A 257 -2.40 -4.54 -13.45
CA ARG A 257 -3.75 -4.84 -13.94
C ARG A 257 -3.72 -6.21 -14.61
N VAL A 258 -4.78 -7.00 -14.41
CA VAL A 258 -4.94 -8.25 -15.16
C VAL A 258 -5.21 -7.89 -16.62
N ASP A 259 -4.29 -8.28 -17.49
CA ASP A 259 -4.39 -8.02 -18.93
C ASP A 259 -5.42 -8.97 -19.56
N VAL A 260 -6.14 -8.45 -20.56
CA VAL A 260 -6.95 -9.28 -21.44
C VAL A 260 -6.05 -9.79 -22.56
N LEU A 261 -6.03 -11.11 -22.74
CA LEU A 261 -5.32 -11.77 -23.85
C LEU A 261 -5.70 -11.11 -25.18
N LYS A 262 -4.68 -10.70 -25.93
CA LYS A 262 -4.85 -10.18 -27.28
C LYS A 262 -5.56 -11.23 -28.15
N PHE A 263 -6.28 -10.78 -29.17
CA PHE A 263 -6.78 -11.68 -30.20
C PHE A 263 -5.59 -12.36 -30.88
N ALA A 264 -5.71 -13.66 -31.14
CA ALA A 264 -4.69 -14.38 -31.89
C ALA A 264 -4.56 -13.76 -33.28
N SER A 265 -3.35 -13.66 -33.82
CA SER A 265 -3.09 -13.02 -35.12
C SER A 265 -3.86 -13.64 -36.29
N ALA A 266 -4.38 -14.87 -36.13
CA ALA A 266 -5.17 -15.60 -37.12
C ALA A 266 -6.68 -15.63 -36.82
N MET A 267 -7.14 -14.93 -35.78
CA MET A 267 -8.55 -14.91 -35.40
C MET A 267 -9.36 -14.07 -36.40
N ASN A 268 -10.47 -14.62 -36.89
CA ASN A 268 -11.41 -13.90 -37.75
C ASN A 268 -12.31 -12.95 -36.92
N VAL A 269 -12.97 -12.03 -37.62
CA VAL A 269 -13.78 -10.96 -36.99
C VAL A 269 -14.97 -11.54 -36.23
N GLU A 270 -15.61 -12.56 -36.78
CA GLU A 270 -16.77 -13.22 -36.17
C GLU A 270 -16.41 -13.91 -34.86
N GLU A 271 -15.22 -14.53 -34.80
CA GLU A 271 -14.68 -15.14 -33.59
C GLU A 271 -14.28 -14.10 -32.55
N ALA A 272 -13.67 -13.00 -32.98
CA ALA A 272 -13.39 -11.87 -32.09
C ALA A 272 -14.67 -11.26 -31.50
N GLU A 273 -15.76 -11.17 -32.27
CA GLU A 273 -17.06 -10.69 -31.77
C GLU A 273 -17.71 -11.65 -30.78
N ARG A 274 -17.62 -12.98 -31.02
CA ARG A 274 -18.08 -13.99 -30.04
C ARG A 274 -17.36 -13.86 -28.71
N GLU A 275 -16.06 -13.59 -28.76
CA GLU A 275 -15.22 -13.45 -27.57
C GLU A 275 -15.27 -12.06 -26.92
N ARG A 276 -15.86 -11.06 -27.60
CA ARG A 276 -15.90 -9.65 -27.16
C ARG A 276 -16.54 -9.49 -25.80
N LEU A 277 -17.69 -10.14 -25.54
CA LEU A 277 -18.43 -9.99 -24.28
C LEU A 277 -17.64 -10.57 -23.10
N GLN A 278 -17.06 -11.75 -23.26
CA GLN A 278 -16.22 -12.40 -22.23
C GLN A 278 -14.95 -11.58 -21.94
N ARG A 279 -14.32 -11.02 -22.98
CA ARG A 279 -13.15 -10.15 -22.82
C ARG A 279 -13.49 -8.80 -22.19
N TRP A 280 -14.59 -8.19 -22.61
CA TRP A 280 -15.09 -6.94 -22.03
C TRP A 280 -15.46 -7.13 -20.57
N GLU A 281 -16.00 -8.29 -20.20
CA GLU A 281 -16.26 -8.66 -18.82
C GLU A 281 -14.98 -8.63 -17.98
N VAL A 282 -13.87 -9.21 -18.47
CA VAL A 282 -12.56 -9.15 -17.76
C VAL A 282 -12.07 -7.70 -17.61
N VAL A 283 -12.15 -6.86 -18.65
CA VAL A 283 -11.78 -5.43 -18.56
C VAL A 283 -12.65 -4.69 -17.55
N SER A 284 -13.97 -4.92 -17.61
CA SER A 284 -14.99 -4.24 -16.81
C SER A 284 -14.91 -4.58 -15.32
N ARG A 285 -14.40 -5.77 -14.98
CA ARG A 285 -14.23 -6.24 -13.60
C ARG A 285 -13.12 -5.50 -12.85
N GLY A 286 -12.26 -4.73 -13.55
CA GLY A 286 -11.25 -3.88 -12.93
C GLY A 286 -10.30 -4.67 -12.02
N ARG A 287 -9.89 -5.87 -12.44
CA ARG A 287 -9.06 -6.80 -11.66
C ARG A 287 -7.58 -6.43 -11.70
N PHE A 288 -6.92 -6.60 -10.56
CA PHE A 288 -5.51 -6.38 -10.34
C PHE A 288 -4.92 -7.55 -9.55
N GLU A 289 -3.71 -7.93 -9.92
CA GLU A 289 -2.91 -8.90 -9.20
C GLU A 289 -1.88 -8.16 -8.35
N CYS A 290 -1.70 -8.63 -7.11
CA CYS A 290 -0.66 -8.19 -6.20
C CYS A 290 0.09 -9.42 -5.69
N TRP A 291 1.41 -9.46 -5.81
CA TRP A 291 2.20 -10.60 -5.34
C TRP A 291 3.56 -10.15 -4.82
N LYS A 292 4.13 -10.94 -3.94
CA LYS A 292 5.43 -10.65 -3.35
C LYS A 292 6.53 -10.84 -4.39
N VAL A 293 7.53 -9.97 -4.39
CA VAL A 293 8.70 -10.03 -5.28
C VAL A 293 9.98 -9.72 -4.52
N GLY A 294 11.10 -10.28 -4.99
CA GLY A 294 12.41 -10.10 -4.38
C GLY A 294 13.13 -11.41 -4.12
N VAL A 295 14.33 -11.31 -3.53
CA VAL A 295 15.20 -12.46 -3.28
C VAL A 295 14.54 -13.41 -2.26
N GLY A 296 14.49 -14.71 -2.58
CA GLY A 296 13.95 -15.75 -1.70
C GLY A 296 12.43 -15.87 -1.69
N THR A 297 11.72 -15.21 -2.62
CA THR A 297 10.26 -15.32 -2.73
C THR A 297 9.87 -16.61 -3.45
N ARG A 298 8.85 -17.32 -2.93
CA ARG A 298 8.24 -18.47 -3.61
C ARG A 298 7.22 -17.98 -4.64
N ASP A 299 7.17 -18.62 -5.79
CA ASP A 299 6.13 -18.36 -6.79
C ASP A 299 4.75 -18.67 -6.19
N GLY A 300 3.78 -17.75 -6.37
CA GLY A 300 2.39 -17.93 -5.94
C GLY A 300 1.97 -17.18 -4.66
N GLU A 301 2.88 -16.49 -3.96
CA GLU A 301 2.51 -15.66 -2.80
C GLU A 301 1.89 -14.31 -3.25
N GLY A 302 0.56 -14.25 -3.34
CA GLY A 302 -0.15 -13.04 -3.74
C GLY A 302 -1.65 -13.08 -3.49
N PHE A 303 -2.36 -12.08 -4.00
CA PHE A 303 -3.82 -11.96 -3.97
C PHE A 303 -4.31 -11.12 -5.14
N VAL A 304 -5.61 -11.26 -5.44
CA VAL A 304 -6.30 -10.47 -6.46
C VAL A 304 -7.21 -9.46 -5.79
N PHE A 305 -7.32 -8.27 -6.35
CA PHE A 305 -8.30 -7.28 -5.92
C PHE A 305 -8.97 -6.60 -7.11
N ARG A 306 -10.19 -6.10 -6.88
CA ARG A 306 -10.99 -5.38 -7.86
C ARG A 306 -11.11 -3.91 -7.47
N VAL A 307 -11.00 -3.03 -8.45
CA VAL A 307 -11.23 -1.60 -8.30
C VAL A 307 -12.49 -1.22 -9.06
N GLY A 308 -13.51 -0.77 -8.32
CA GLY A 308 -14.79 -0.27 -8.83
C GLY A 308 -15.21 0.97 -8.06
N LYS A 309 -16.44 1.01 -7.52
CA LYS A 309 -16.83 2.08 -6.57
C LYS A 309 -15.97 2.05 -5.30
N GLY A 310 -15.66 0.85 -4.80
CA GLY A 310 -14.67 0.62 -3.76
C GLY A 310 -13.54 -0.29 -4.22
N ILE A 311 -12.85 -0.90 -3.24
CA ILE A 311 -11.80 -1.88 -3.47
C ILE A 311 -12.18 -3.16 -2.74
N VAL A 312 -12.19 -4.27 -3.47
CA VAL A 312 -12.57 -5.58 -2.92
C VAL A 312 -11.43 -6.55 -3.17
N VAL A 313 -10.85 -7.07 -2.09
CA VAL A 313 -9.87 -8.15 -2.17
C VAL A 313 -10.62 -9.47 -2.36
N GLU A 314 -10.25 -10.21 -3.39
CA GLU A 314 -10.84 -11.53 -3.66
C GLU A 314 -10.20 -12.52 -2.69
N ARG A 315 -11.03 -13.15 -1.87
CA ARG A 315 -10.59 -14.26 -1.03
C ARG A 315 -10.51 -15.49 -1.91
N ASP A 316 -9.41 -16.23 -1.82
CA ASP A 316 -9.36 -17.59 -2.35
C ASP A 316 -10.45 -18.38 -1.64
N ASN A 317 -11.53 -18.69 -2.36
CA ASN A 317 -12.42 -19.76 -1.95
C ASN A 317 -11.60 -21.04 -2.14
N GLY A 318 -10.91 -21.46 -1.07
CA GLY A 318 -10.27 -22.76 -1.03
C GLY A 318 -11.27 -23.82 -1.46
N GLY A 319 -10.98 -24.45 -2.60
CA GLY A 319 -11.57 -25.75 -2.94
C GLY A 319 -10.94 -26.84 -2.10
#